data_AF-A0A4P6FSP8-F1
#
_entry.id   AF-A0A4P6FSP8-F1
#
_cell.length_a   1.000
_cell.length_b   1.000
_cell.length_c   1.000
_cell.angle_alpha   90.00
_cell.angle_beta   90.00
_cell.angle_gamma   90.00
#
_symmetry.space_group_name_H-M   'P 1'
#
loop_
_entity.id
_entity.type
_entity.pdbx_description
1 polymer ?
#
loop_
_entity_poly.entity_id
_entity_poly.type
_entity_poly.pdbx_seq_one_letter_code
_entity_poly.pdbx_strand_id
1 'polypeptide(L)' 'MRRISPSDFRFRIKRALQELSRSTIRDLVGKPDKREQALDVATEAVAERFAGCEVQESDPRRMDFGDMKNR' A
#
# COMPACT_ATOMS: atom_id res chain seq x y z
N MET A 1 7.84 -9.38 -15.96
CA MET A 1 7.19 -8.64 -14.86
C MET A 1 6.79 -9.61 -13.76
N ARG A 2 6.99 -9.25 -12.50
CA ARG A 2 6.64 -10.11 -11.36
C ARG A 2 5.17 -9.89 -11.01
N ARG A 3 4.36 -10.96 -11.01
CA ARG A 3 2.98 -10.92 -10.49
C ARG A 3 3.03 -10.99 -8.96
N ILE A 4 2.23 -10.15 -8.31
CA ILE A 4 2.09 -10.09 -6.85
C ILE A 4 0.63 -10.30 -6.47
N SER A 5 0.38 -11.06 -5.40
CA SER A 5 -0.97 -11.23 -4.88
C SER A 5 -1.45 -9.93 -4.19
N PRO A 6 -2.77 -9.68 -4.10
CA PRO A 6 -3.30 -8.52 -3.38
C PRO A 6 -2.91 -8.48 -1.89
N SER A 7 -2.79 -9.63 -1.23
CA SER A 7 -2.33 -9.73 0.16
C SER A 7 -0.87 -9.34 0.32
N ASP A 8 0.01 -9.82 -0.57
CA ASP A 8 1.43 -9.42 -0.59
C ASP A 8 1.60 -7.94 -0.88
N PHE A 9 0.77 -7.38 -1.78
CA PHE A 9 0.75 -5.96 -2.08
C PHE A 9 0.42 -5.12 -0.83
N ARG A 10 -0.67 -5.45 -0.13
CA ARG A 10 -1.05 -4.78 1.12
C ARG A 10 0.02 -4.90 2.21
N PHE A 11 0.63 -6.09 2.35
CA PHE A 11 1.71 -6.30 3.32
C PHE A 11 2.92 -5.41 3.05
N ARG A 12 3.38 -5.36 1.79
CA ARG A 12 4.52 -4.55 1.37
C ARG A 12 4.27 -3.05 1.51
N ILE A 13 3.06 -2.56 1.20
CA ILE A 13 2.67 -1.17 1.47
C ILE A 13 2.76 -0.88 2.96
N LYS A 14 2.16 -1.73 3.80
CA LYS A 14 2.18 -1.53 5.25
C LYS A 14 3.60 -1.45 5.80
N ARG A 15 4.50 -2.32 5.33
CA ARG A 15 5.93 -2.28 5.67
C ARG A 15 6.60 -0.97 5.22
N ALA A 16 6.38 -0.54 3.98
CA ALA A 16 6.93 0.71 3.46
C ALA A 16 6.50 1.93 4.30
N LEU A 17 5.21 2.00 4.67
CA LEU A 17 4.68 3.09 5.49
C LEU A 17 5.24 3.06 6.93
N GLN A 18 5.52 1.88 7.49
CA GLN A 18 6.13 1.74 8.82
C GLN A 18 7.59 2.19 8.87
N GLU A 19 8.26 2.24 7.72
CA GLU A 19 9.66 2.66 7.59
C GLU A 19 9.81 4.18 7.37
N LEU A 20 8.69 4.91 7.23
CA LEU A 20 8.72 6.36 7.12
C LEU A 20 9.25 7.01 8.40
N SER A 21 9.95 8.14 8.21
CA SER A 21 10.45 8.92 9.34
C SER A 21 9.30 9.47 10.20
N ARG A 22 9.55 9.64 11.51
CA ARG A 22 8.56 10.24 12.43
C ARG A 22 8.12 11.66 12.00
N SER A 23 9.02 12.41 11.37
CA SER A 23 8.70 13.73 10.78
C SER A 23 7.74 13.60 9.62
N THR A 24 7.98 12.68 8.67
CA THR A 24 7.07 12.42 7.55
C THR A 24 5.69 11.99 8.03
N ILE A 25 5.60 11.09 9.00
CA ILE A 25 4.33 10.65 9.59
C ILE A 25 3.59 11.83 10.24
N ARG A 26 4.31 12.70 10.96
CA ARG A 26 3.74 13.91 11.55
C ARG A 26 3.23 14.87 10.49
N ASP A 27 3.97 15.07 9.41
CA ASP A 27 3.60 15.99 8.33
C ASP A 27 2.40 15.47 7.51
N LEU A 28 2.28 14.15 7.35
CA LEU A 28 1.08 13.50 6.77
C LEU A 28 -0.20 13.80 7.58
N VAL A 29 -0.12 13.70 8.91
CA VAL A 29 -1.26 13.98 9.82
C VAL A 29 -1.45 15.49 10.04
N GLY A 30 -0.39 16.28 9.81
CA GLY A 30 -0.29 17.68 10.17
C GLY A 30 -0.91 18.66 9.17
N LYS A 31 -0.27 19.84 9.07
CA LYS A 31 -0.81 20.99 8.34
C LYS A 31 -0.83 20.77 6.82
N PRO A 32 -1.80 21.34 6.09
CA PRO A 32 -1.98 21.10 4.64
C PRO A 32 -0.75 21.45 3.79
N ASP A 33 0.02 22.47 4.18
CA ASP A 33 1.20 23.00 3.48
C ASP A 33 2.35 21.98 3.38
N LYS A 34 2.47 21.07 4.35
CA LYS A 34 3.51 20.02 4.35
C LYS A 34 2.99 18.64 3.97
N ARG A 35 1.66 18.48 3.92
CA ARG A 35 1.01 17.20 3.65
C ARG A 35 1.32 16.70 2.24
N GLU A 36 1.31 17.58 1.25
CA GLU A 36 1.59 17.22 -0.15
C GLU A 36 3.00 16.67 -0.31
N GLN A 37 4.01 17.40 0.19
CA GLN A 37 5.40 16.92 0.18
C GLN A 37 5.58 15.60 0.95
N ALA A 38 4.89 15.42 2.07
CA ALA A 38 4.95 14.18 2.84
C ALA A 38 4.27 13.01 2.11
N LEU A 39 3.20 13.28 1.34
CA LEU A 39 2.55 12.29 0.47
C LEU A 39 3.45 11.85 -0.67
N ASP A 40 4.20 12.78 -1.28
CA ASP A 40 5.16 12.45 -2.33
C ASP A 40 6.23 11.48 -1.81
N VAL A 41 6.85 11.80 -0.67
CA VAL A 41 7.85 10.93 -0.02
C VAL A 41 7.27 9.56 0.33
N ALA A 42 6.04 9.52 0.86
CA ALA A 42 5.38 8.25 1.17
C ALA A 42 5.06 7.43 -0.08
N THR A 43 4.69 8.10 -1.18
CA THR A 43 4.37 7.47 -2.46
C THR A 43 5.62 6.92 -3.12
N GLU A 44 6.73 7.66 -3.13
CA GLU A 44 8.01 7.19 -3.66
C GLU A 44 8.51 5.96 -2.89
N ALA A 45 8.45 5.99 -1.55
CA ALA A 45 8.83 4.85 -0.71
C ALA A 45 8.00 3.59 -1.05
N VAL A 46 6.73 3.75 -1.41
CA VAL A 46 5.91 2.64 -1.89
C VAL A 46 6.32 2.24 -3.31
N ALA A 47 6.42 3.19 -4.24
CA ALA A 47 6.66 2.95 -5.67
C ALA A 47 7.97 2.20 -5.94
N GLU A 48 9.07 2.56 -5.27
CA GLU A 48 10.37 1.88 -5.42
C GLU A 48 10.29 0.37 -5.15
N ARG A 49 9.46 -0.04 -4.17
CA ARG A 49 9.29 -1.45 -3.79
C ARG A 49 8.47 -2.26 -4.79
N PHE A 50 7.78 -1.58 -5.71
CA PHE A 50 6.92 -2.17 -6.72
C PHE A 50 7.36 -1.85 -8.15
N ALA A 51 8.55 -1.26 -8.34
CA ALA A 51 9.13 -1.07 -9.67
C ALA A 51 9.18 -2.40 -10.44
N GLY A 52 8.55 -2.45 -11.61
CA GLY A 52 8.48 -3.65 -12.46
C GLY A 52 7.49 -4.74 -11.99
N CYS A 53 6.61 -4.44 -11.04
CA CYS A 53 5.48 -5.28 -10.65
C CYS A 53 4.20 -4.87 -11.40
N GLU A 54 3.40 -5.84 -11.80
CA GLU A 54 2.01 -5.62 -12.22
C GLU A 54 1.08 -6.09 -11.10
N VAL A 55 0.18 -5.22 -10.66
CA VAL A 55 -0.87 -5.61 -9.72
C VAL A 55 -1.88 -6.44 -10.51
N GLN A 56 -1.96 -7.73 -10.18
CA GLN A 56 -2.99 -8.58 -10.76
C GLN A 56 -4.33 -8.08 -10.22
N GLU A 57 -5.17 -7.48 -11.08
CA GLU A 57 -6.51 -7.06 -10.69
C GLU A 57 -7.24 -8.25 -10.08
N SER A 58 -7.86 -8.01 -8.92
CA SER A 58 -8.72 -9.02 -8.31
C SER A 58 -9.95 -9.09 -9.19
N ASP A 59 -10.20 -10.24 -9.84
CA ASP A 59 -11.43 -10.42 -10.61
C ASP A 59 -12.62 -10.09 -9.68
N PRO A 60 -13.43 -9.07 -10.00
CA PRO A 60 -14.56 -8.66 -9.15
C PRO A 60 -15.55 -9.80 -8.88
N ARG A 61 -15.54 -10.86 -9.71
CA ARG A 61 -16.38 -12.05 -9.57
C ARG A 61 -15.80 -13.11 -8.62
N ARG A 62 -14.58 -12.92 -8.14
CA ARG A 62 -13.89 -13.77 -7.13
C ARG A 62 -13.84 -13.11 -5.75
N MET A 63 -14.86 -12.34 -5.36
CA MET A 63 -15.13 -12.17 -3.93
C MET A 63 -15.60 -13.53 -3.38
N ASP A 64 -14.67 -14.31 -2.84
CA ASP A 64 -14.99 -15.49 -2.03
C ASP A 64 -15.75 -15.04 -0.77
N PHE A 65 -17.06 -14.86 -0.91
CA PHE A 65 -18.03 -14.94 0.19
C PHE A 65 -18.29 -16.41 0.59
N GLY A 66 -17.32 -17.28 0.34
CA GLY A 66 -17.40 -18.73 0.52
C GLY A 66 -16.72 -19.24 1.77
N ASP A 67 -16.74 -18.50 2.89
CA ASP A 67 -16.24 -19.01 4.18
C ASP A 67 -17.07 -18.52 5.39
N MET A 68 -18.35 -18.22 5.16
CA MET A 68 -19.33 -17.92 6.21
C MET A 68 -20.38 -19.02 6.37
N LYS A 69 -20.02 -20.29 6.08
CA LYS A 69 -20.79 -21.49 6.47
C LYS A 69 -19.87 -22.71 6.60
N ASN A 70 -19.07 -22.78 7.66
CA ASN A 70 -18.69 -24.02 8.35
C ASN A 70 -17.70 -23.77 9.50
N ARG A 71 -18.19 -23.24 10.61
CA ARG A 71 -17.85 -23.71 11.97
C ARG A 71 -18.79 -23.11 13.00
#